data_AF-A0AB36P6F7-F1
#
_entry.id   AF-A0AB36P6F7-F1
#
_cell.length_a   1.000
_cell.length_b   1.000
_cell.length_c   1.000
_cell.angle_alpha   90.00
_cell.angle_beta   90.00
_cell.angle_gamma   90.00
#
_symmetry.space_group_name_H-M   'P 1'
#
loop_
_entity.id
_entity.type
_entity.pdbx_description
1 polymer ?
#
loop_
_entity_poly.entity_id
_entity_poly.type
_entity_poly.pdbx_seq_one_letter_code
_entity_poly.pdbx_strand_id
1 'polypeptide(L)' 'MKAKSIEEAKSMAKSQSLEAKYEDEAVYIIYCNRTEYFYIDTNSLLRTWEQLTGYYENGVYNAEN' A
#
# COMPACT_ATOMS: atom_id res chain seq x y z
N MET A 1 0.93 4.59 5.88
CA MET A 1 1.83 4.07 6.95
C MET A 1 2.49 2.76 6.50
N LYS A 2 3.47 2.19 7.22
CA LYS A 2 4.01 0.84 6.89
C LYS A 2 4.40 -0.01 8.11
N ALA A 3 4.36 -1.32 7.96
CA ALA A 3 4.63 -2.35 8.98
C ALA A 3 5.51 -3.47 8.43
N LYS A 4 6.23 -4.19 9.30
CA LYS A 4 7.07 -5.34 8.90
C LYS A 4 6.33 -6.68 8.95
N SER A 5 5.29 -6.78 9.76
CA SER A 5 4.44 -7.97 9.83
C SER A 5 3.00 -7.65 9.43
N ILE A 6 2.28 -8.68 9.00
CA ILE A 6 0.88 -8.54 8.63
C ILE A 6 0.00 -8.27 9.87
N GLU A 7 0.39 -8.76 11.04
CA GLU A 7 -0.27 -8.54 12.33
C GLU A 7 -0.19 -7.07 12.75
N GLU A 8 1.00 -6.48 12.65
CA GLU A 8 1.21 -5.06 12.89
C GLU A 8 0.41 -4.23 11.88
N ALA A 9 0.44 -4.61 10.60
CA ALA A 9 -0.33 -3.94 9.56
C ALA A 9 -1.84 -3.95 9.82
N LYS A 10 -2.39 -5.09 10.27
CA LYS A 10 -3.82 -5.23 10.63
C LYS A 10 -4.19 -4.35 11.82
N SER A 11 -3.32 -4.28 12.83
CA SER A 11 -3.53 -3.40 14.00
C SER A 11 -3.56 -1.93 13.57
N MET A 12 -2.61 -1.52 12.72
CA MET A 12 -2.53 -0.15 12.20
C MET A 12 -3.72 0.21 11.32
N ALA A 13 -4.13 -0.69 10.41
CA ALA A 13 -5.29 -0.47 9.55
C ALA A 13 -6.58 -0.31 10.34
N LYS A 14 -6.78 -1.13 11.38
CA LYS A 14 -7.92 -1.00 12.29
C LYS A 14 -7.90 0.32 13.06
N SER A 15 -6.73 0.75 13.53
CA SER A 15 -6.61 2.06 14.19
C SER A 15 -6.96 3.19 13.23
N GLN A 16 -6.48 3.12 11.99
CA GLN A 16 -6.75 4.14 10.98
C GLN A 16 -8.22 4.18 10.58
N SER A 17 -8.88 3.03 10.41
CA SER A 17 -10.30 2.97 10.02
C SER A 17 -11.25 3.51 11.08
N LEU A 18 -10.78 3.74 12.31
CA LEU A 18 -11.56 4.35 13.39
C LEU A 18 -11.43 5.88 13.44
N GLU A 19 -10.54 6.48 12.63
CA GLU A 19 -10.40 7.93 12.55
C GLU A 19 -11.57 8.51 11.72
N ALA A 20 -12.32 9.47 12.30
CA ALA A 20 -13.55 10.03 11.70
C ALA A 20 -13.37 10.61 10.28
N LYS A 21 -12.14 11.02 9.92
CA LYS A 21 -11.83 11.50 8.55
C LYS A 21 -11.87 10.40 7.48
N TYR A 22 -11.95 9.12 7.86
CA TYR A 22 -11.98 7.97 6.95
C TYR A 22 -13.26 7.13 7.13
N GLU A 23 -14.32 7.67 7.72
CA GLU A 23 -15.57 6.95 8.07
C GLU A 23 -16.21 6.24 6.86
N ASP A 24 -16.07 6.82 5.67
CA ASP A 24 -16.58 6.27 4.40
C ASP A 24 -15.46 5.85 3.43
N GLU A 25 -14.21 5.74 3.90
CA GLU A 25 -13.06 5.34 3.08
C GLU A 25 -12.59 3.92 3.40
N ALA A 26 -12.31 3.13 2.35
CA ALA A 26 -11.68 1.83 2.53
C ALA A 26 -10.20 2.01 2.90
N VAL A 27 -9.75 1.37 3.98
CA VAL A 27 -8.33 1.26 4.34
C VAL A 27 -7.76 -0.04 3.77
N TYR A 28 -6.74 0.08 2.94
CA TYR A 28 -6.06 -1.03 2.28
C TYR A 28 -4.78 -1.40 3.01
N ILE A 29 -4.42 -2.69 2.97
CA ILE A 29 -3.10 -3.18 3.32
C ILE A 29 -2.46 -3.74 2.05
N ILE A 30 -1.32 -3.17 1.65
CA ILE A 30 -0.63 -3.49 0.39
C ILE A 30 0.76 -4.03 0.72
N TYR A 31 1.06 -5.26 0.31
CA TYR A 31 2.39 -5.84 0.48
C TYR A 31 3.31 -5.48 -0.71
N CYS A 32 4.49 -4.92 -0.43
CA CYS A 32 5.48 -4.63 -1.46
C CYS A 32 6.61 -5.65 -1.40
N ASN A 33 6.68 -6.55 -2.39
CA ASN A 33 7.72 -7.58 -2.44
C ASN A 33 9.15 -7.00 -2.51
N ARG A 34 9.34 -5.83 -3.13
CA ARG A 34 10.66 -5.18 -3.25
C ARG A 34 11.22 -4.72 -1.90
N THR A 35 10.34 -4.22 -1.03
CA THR A 35 10.76 -3.66 0.27
C THR A 35 10.43 -4.58 1.43
N GLU A 36 9.65 -5.64 1.17
CA GLU A 36 9.12 -6.59 2.14
C GLU A 36 8.28 -5.94 3.25
N TYR A 37 7.71 -4.75 3.00
CA TYR A 37 6.83 -4.05 3.93
C TYR A 37 5.35 -4.15 3.53
N PHE A 38 4.50 -4.06 4.53
CA PHE A 38 3.06 -3.84 4.38
C PHE A 38 2.75 -2.35 4.51
N TYR A 39 2.15 -1.76 3.49
CA TYR A 39 1.71 -0.37 3.48
C TYR A 39 0.23 -0.31 3.85
N ILE A 40 -0.17 0.68 4.64
CA ILE A 40 -1.56 0.94 5.03
C ILE A 40 -1.97 2.29 4.46
N ASP A 41 -3.03 2.32 3.66
CA ASP A 41 -3.44 3.53 2.94
C ASP A 41 -4.91 3.53 2.49
N THR A 42 -5.52 4.69 2.21
CA THR A 42 -6.96 4.80 1.86
C THR A 42 -7.29 4.93 0.38
N ASN A 43 -6.29 5.12 -0.50
CA ASN A 43 -6.34 4.96 -1.97
C ASN A 43 -5.16 5.66 -2.67
N SER A 44 -4.45 6.55 -1.97
CA SER A 44 -3.34 7.36 -2.52
C SER A 44 -2.21 6.55 -3.15
N LEU A 45 -1.78 5.48 -2.50
CA LEU A 45 -0.70 4.61 -2.91
C LEU A 45 -1.14 3.70 -4.06
N LEU A 46 -2.40 3.23 -4.03
CA LEU A 46 -3.02 2.51 -5.15
C LEU A 46 -3.05 3.38 -6.40
N ARG A 47 -3.50 4.63 -6.31
CA ARG A 47 -3.47 5.59 -7.43
C ARG A 47 -2.05 5.90 -7.90
N THR A 48 -1.11 6.06 -6.97
CA THR A 48 0.30 6.26 -7.31
C THR A 48 0.88 5.03 -8.00
N TRP A 49 0.46 3.82 -7.63
CA TRP A 49 0.80 2.56 -8.29
C TRP A 49 0.15 2.43 -9.67
N GLU A 50 -1.12 2.80 -9.82
CA GLU A 50 -1.82 2.83 -11.12
C GLU A 50 -1.21 3.87 -12.07
N GLN A 51 -0.61 4.93 -11.52
CA GLN A 51 0.21 5.91 -12.23
C GLN A 51 1.68 5.52 -12.35
N LEU A 52 2.14 4.45 -11.69
CA LEU A 52 3.51 4.00 -11.84
C LEU A 52 3.61 3.24 -13.13
N THR A 53 4.25 3.91 -14.06
CA THR A 53 4.34 3.56 -15.43
C THR A 53 5.58 2.69 -15.66
N GLY A 54 5.59 1.57 -14.96
CA GLY A 54 6.53 0.49 -15.20
C GLY A 54 7.21 -0.07 -13.96
N TYR A 55 7.63 -1.31 -14.11
CA TYR A 55 8.24 -2.11 -13.08
C TYR A 55 9.44 -2.89 -13.65
N TYR A 56 10.30 -3.38 -12.76
CA TYR A 56 11.48 -4.13 -13.15
C TYR A 56 11.33 -5.59 -12.75
N GLU A 57 11.65 -6.50 -13.66
CA GLU A 57 11.58 -7.93 -13.46
C GLU A 57 12.89 -8.58 -13.87
N ASN A 58 13.57 -9.24 -12.91
CA ASN A 58 14.83 -9.96 -13.15
C ASN A 58 15.90 -9.13 -13.90
N GLY A 59 15.97 -7.83 -13.60
CA GLY A 59 16.94 -6.90 -14.19
C GLY A 59 16.47 -6.22 -15.48
N VAL A 60 15.29 -6.54 -15.99
CA VAL A 60 14.74 -5.90 -17.20
C VAL A 60 13.72 -4.84 -16.80
N TYR A 61 13.88 -3.63 -17.35
CA TYR A 61 12.89 -2.57 -17.22
C TYR A 61 11.70 -2.87 -18.12
N ASN A 62 10.51 -2.91 -17.55
CA ASN A 62 9.27 -2.81 -18.27
C ASN A 62 8.68 -1.43 -18.00
N ALA A 63 8.57 -0.61 -19.03
CA ALA A 63 7.77 0.60 -18.95
C ALA A 63 6.29 0.20 -18.94
N GLU A 64 5.54 0.74 -18.00
CA GLU A 64 4.14 1.09 -18.24
C GLU A 64 4.14 2.62 -18.53
N ASN A 65 3.04 3.32 -18.74
CA ASN A 65 2.96 4.63 -19.45
C ASN A 65 3.96 5.83 -19.25
#